data_AF-A0A5Q2MXL8-F1
#
_entry.id   AF-A0A5Q2MXL8-F1
#
_cell.length_a   1.000
_cell.length_b   1.000
_cell.length_c   1.000
_cell.angle_alpha   90.00
_cell.angle_beta   90.00
_cell.angle_gamma   90.00
#
_symmetry.space_group_name_H-M   'P 1'
#
loop_
_entity.id
_entity.type
_entity.pdbx_description
1 polymer ?
#
loop_
_entity_poly.entity_id
_entity_poly.type
_entity_poly.pdbx_seq_one_letter_code
_entity_poly.pdbx_strand_id
1 'polypeptide(L)'
;MGRQFLAECKSCGENFEVREGGGRDFFLLHCDSCGQEKAIQIEEIMKRIPLDNTSLSIEEKIEKYAGRCCVGHYRINAKSRCPKCNSDQYSISGDEKTRIAFYD
;
A
#
# COMPACT_ATOMS: atom_id res chain seq x y z
N MET A 1 11.64 -0.15 1.16
CA MET A 1 12.00 -0.14 -0.27
C MET A 1 10.76 -0.49 -1.05
N GLY A 2 10.38 0.37 -1.99
CA GLY A 2 9.21 0.17 -2.83
C GLY A 2 9.48 -0.79 -3.96
N ARG A 3 8.44 -1.49 -4.42
CA ARG A 3 8.49 -2.32 -5.62
C ARG A 3 7.31 -2.05 -6.52
N GLN A 4 7.56 -2.17 -7.82
CA GLN A 4 6.55 -2.09 -8.87
C GLN A 4 6.76 -3.24 -9.85
N PHE A 5 5.70 -3.98 -10.14
CA PHE A 5 5.72 -5.11 -11.06
C PHE A 5 4.33 -5.35 -11.64
N LEU A 6 4.27 -5.99 -12.81
CA LEU A 6 3.00 -6.46 -13.35
C LEU A 6 2.63 -7.79 -12.70
N ALA A 7 1.35 -7.94 -12.39
CA ALA A 7 0.80 -9.13 -11.79
C ALA A 7 -0.44 -9.60 -12.56
N GLU A 8 -0.64 -10.91 -12.60
CA GLU A 8 -1.86 -11.55 -13.09
C GLU A 8 -2.77 -11.90 -11.91
N CYS A 9 -4.02 -11.46 -11.95
CA CYS A 9 -5.02 -11.80 -10.94
C CYS A 9 -5.44 -13.27 -11.05
N LYS A 10 -5.28 -14.03 -9.96
CA LYS A 10 -5.65 -15.46 -9.89
C LYS A 10 -7.16 -15.70 -9.87
N SER A 11 -7.96 -14.67 -9.64
CA SER A 11 -9.43 -14.80 -9.57
C SER A 11 -10.12 -14.47 -10.89
N CYS A 12 -9.55 -13.60 -11.74
CA CYS A 12 -10.20 -13.17 -12.98
C CYS A 12 -9.28 -13.09 -14.21
N GLY A 13 -7.99 -13.39 -14.06
CA GLY A 13 -7.00 -13.36 -15.14
C GLY A 13 -6.57 -11.97 -15.61
N GLU A 14 -7.05 -10.90 -14.96
CA GLU A 14 -6.67 -9.54 -15.34
C GLU A 14 -5.19 -9.27 -15.00
N ASN A 15 -4.45 -8.72 -15.94
CA ASN A 15 -3.09 -8.22 -15.69
C ASN A 15 -3.18 -6.78 -15.18
N PHE A 16 -2.49 -6.47 -14.09
CA PHE A 16 -2.49 -5.15 -13.49
C PHE A 16 -1.16 -4.84 -12.81
N GLU A 17 -0.84 -3.56 -12.71
CA GLU A 17 0.35 -3.11 -12.01
C GLU A 17 0.14 -3.16 -10.50
N VAL A 18 1.11 -3.75 -9.80
CA VAL A 18 1.19 -3.79 -8.35
C VAL A 18 2.31 -2.87 -7.89
N ARG A 19 1.97 -1.97 -6.97
CA ARG A 19 2.91 -1.08 -6.29
C ARG A 19 2.84 -1.35 -4.80
N GLU A 20 3.95 -1.64 -4.15
CA GLU A 20 3.96 -2.00 -2.73
C GLU A 20 5.14 -1.38 -1.99
N GLY A 21 4.96 -1.22 -0.68
CA GLY A 21 5.98 -0.70 0.23
C GLY A 21 5.89 0.81 0.37
N GLY A 22 6.92 1.52 -0.06
CA GLY A 22 7.04 2.95 0.12
C GLY A 22 8.43 3.45 -0.27
N GLY A 23 8.57 4.75 -0.38
CA GLY A 23 9.85 5.41 -0.65
C GLY A 23 10.71 5.54 0.60
N ARG A 24 11.77 6.35 0.49
CA ARG A 24 12.61 6.71 1.63
C ARG A 24 11.83 7.47 2.70
N ASP A 25 10.95 8.37 2.27
CA ASP A 25 10.32 9.37 3.13
C ASP A 25 8.78 9.25 3.20
N PHE A 26 8.22 8.14 2.69
CA PHE A 26 6.78 7.90 2.74
C PHE A 26 6.42 6.41 2.78
N PHE A 27 5.21 6.14 3.28
CA PHE A 27 4.58 4.82 3.23
C PHE A 27 3.47 4.79 2.18
N LEU A 28 3.42 3.76 1.34
CA LEU A 28 2.32 3.50 0.41
C LEU A 28 1.37 2.49 1.05
N LEU A 29 0.19 2.96 1.46
CA LEU A 29 -0.86 2.12 2.03
C LEU A 29 -1.84 1.70 0.94
N HIS A 30 -2.49 0.56 1.15
CA HIS A 30 -3.64 0.16 0.36
C HIS A 30 -4.89 0.07 1.24
N CYS A 31 -6.04 0.36 0.64
CA CYS A 31 -7.31 -0.03 1.26
C CYS A 31 -7.43 -1.56 1.25
N ASP A 32 -7.69 -2.14 2.42
CA ASP A 32 -7.90 -3.58 2.58
C ASP A 32 -9.14 -4.12 1.85
N SER A 33 -10.06 -3.25 1.40
CA SER A 33 -11.29 -3.62 0.70
C SER A 33 -11.23 -3.35 -0.82
N CYS A 34 -10.86 -2.15 -1.25
CA CYS A 34 -10.87 -1.79 -2.68
C CYS A 34 -9.48 -1.66 -3.31
N GLY A 35 -8.41 -1.76 -2.52
CA GLY A 35 -7.04 -1.63 -3.01
C GLY A 35 -6.61 -0.22 -3.39
N GLN A 36 -7.43 0.81 -3.15
CA GLN A 36 -7.04 2.20 -3.40
C GLN A 36 -5.75 2.52 -2.64
N GLU A 37 -4.82 3.17 -3.33
CA GLU A 37 -3.54 3.57 -2.77
C GLU A 37 -3.64 4.89 -2.02
N LYS A 38 -2.83 5.04 -0.97
CA LYS A 38 -2.62 6.30 -0.26
C LYS A 38 -1.19 6.40 0.20
N ALA A 39 -0.45 7.34 -0.37
CA ALA A 39 0.89 7.69 0.08
C ALA A 39 0.81 8.65 1.28
N ILE A 40 1.58 8.39 2.33
CA ILE A 40 1.66 9.23 3.53
C ILE A 40 3.12 9.58 3.78
N GLN A 41 3.42 10.87 3.76
CA GLN A 41 4.77 11.39 4.02
C GLN A 41 5.10 11.25 5.51
N ILE A 42 6.32 10.78 5.81
CA ILE A 42 6.80 10.65 7.19
C ILE A 42 6.82 12.02 7.88
N GLU A 43 7.14 13.08 7.14
CA GLU A 43 7.17 14.44 7.68
C GLU A 43 5.78 14.91 8.17
N GLU A 44 4.70 14.56 7.45
CA GLU A 44 3.33 14.87 7.87
C GLU A 44 2.98 14.19 9.19
N ILE A 45 3.42 12.94 9.35
CA ILE A 45 3.21 12.17 10.58
C ILE A 45 3.99 12.78 11.74
N MET A 46 5.27 13.11 11.55
CA MET A 46 6.10 13.72 12.59
C MET A 46 5.58 15.09 13.05
N LYS A 47 4.97 15.87 12.14
CA LYS A 47 4.41 17.20 12.47
C LYS A 47 3.04 17.12 13.14
N ARG A 48 2.23 16.10 12.86
CA ARG A 48 0.81 16.05 13.27
C ARG A 48 0.49 15.08 14.40
N ILE A 49 1.35 14.09 14.68
CA ILE A 49 1.11 13.14 15.76
C ILE A 49 1.83 13.61 17.02
N PRO A 50 1.11 14.04 18.08
CA PRO A 50 1.74 14.23 19.38
C PRO A 50 2.33 12.90 19.85
N LEU A 51 3.60 12.92 20.27
CA LEU A 51 4.36 11.74 20.70
C LEU A 51 3.74 11.02 21.92
N ASP A 52 2.70 11.60 22.55
CA ASP A 52 1.99 11.14 23.75
C ASP A 52 1.11 9.87 23.61
N ASN A 53 1.37 9.03 22.61
CA ASN A 53 0.95 7.63 22.66
C ASN A 53 2.18 6.75 22.51
N THR A 54 2.89 6.60 23.63
CA THR A 54 4.10 5.78 23.79
C THR A 54 3.85 4.28 23.55
N SER A 55 2.59 3.86 23.44
CA SER A 55 2.19 2.45 23.31
C SER A 55 1.93 1.99 21.87
N LEU A 56 1.85 2.88 20.89
CA LEU A 56 1.57 2.51 19.49
C LEU A 56 2.84 2.53 18.65
N SER A 57 3.00 1.50 17.82
CA SER A 57 4.03 1.44 16.79
C SER A 57 3.85 2.56 15.75
N ILE A 58 4.91 2.85 14.99
CA ILE A 58 4.88 3.83 13.90
C ILE A 58 3.82 3.44 12.86
N GLU A 59 3.71 2.14 12.56
CA GLU A 59 2.74 1.61 11.60
C GLU A 59 1.29 1.89 12.05
N GLU A 60 0.96 1.60 13.31
CA GLU A 60 -0.38 1.86 13.85
C GLU A 60 -0.72 3.36 13.86
N LYS A 61 0.27 4.21 14.14
CA LYS A 61 0.12 5.67 14.07
C LYS A 61 -0.20 6.13 12.64
N ILE A 62 0.50 5.59 11.66
CA ILE A 62 0.26 5.87 10.24
C ILE A 62 -1.12 5.38 9.81
N GLU A 63 -1.51 4.15 10.13
CA GLU A 63 -2.82 3.61 9.77
C GLU A 63 -3.97 4.39 10.43
N LYS A 64 -3.81 4.81 11.69
CA LYS A 64 -4.78 5.70 12.35
C LYS A 64 -4.91 7.04 11.63
N TYR A 65 -3.79 7.63 11.23
CA TYR A 65 -3.79 8.89 10.47
C TYR A 65 -4.41 8.71 9.06
N ALA A 66 -4.12 7.58 8.41
CA ALA A 66 -4.62 7.25 7.08
C ALA A 66 -6.15 7.16 7.05
N GLY A 67 -6.73 6.57 8.09
CA GLY A 67 -8.18 6.47 8.26
C GLY A 67 -8.85 5.43 7.37
N ARG A 68 -10.15 5.63 7.12
CA ARG A 68 -11.00 4.71 6.37
C ARG A 68 -11.02 5.04 4.87
N CYS A 69 -11.28 4.02 4.07
CA CYS A 69 -11.48 4.11 2.62
C CYS A 69 -12.68 3.27 2.23
N CYS A 70 -13.70 3.87 1.60
CA CYS A 70 -14.95 3.20 1.27
C CYS A 70 -15.56 2.48 2.49
N VAL A 71 -15.56 1.15 2.48
CA VAL A 71 -16.03 0.27 3.57
C VAL A 71 -14.89 -0.32 4.41
N GLY A 72 -13.64 -0.11 4.01
CA GLY A 72 -12.44 -0.65 4.64
C GLY A 72 -11.51 0.42 5.23
N HIS A 73 -10.26 0.03 5.46
CA HIS A 73 -9.22 0.86 6.07
C HIS A 73 -7.95 0.86 5.22
N TYR A 74 -7.23 1.98 5.24
CA TYR A 74 -5.88 2.00 4.71
C TYR A 74 -4.94 1.28 5.67
N ARG A 75 -4.22 0.28 5.15
CA ARG A 75 -3.23 -0.51 5.90
C ARG A 75 -1.89 -0.49 5.19
N ILE A 76 -0.80 -0.46 5.96
CA ILE A 76 0.56 -0.52 5.41
C ILE A 76 0.79 -1.89 4.76
N ASN A 77 0.29 -2.94 5.41
CA ASN A 77 0.49 -4.32 4.97
C ASN A 77 -0.66 -4.84 4.10
N ALA A 78 -1.63 -3.99 3.71
CA ALA A 78 -2.61 -4.40 2.73
C ALA A 78 -1.95 -4.53 1.35
N LYS A 79 -2.28 -5.64 0.68
CA LYS A 79 -1.91 -5.91 -0.69
C LYS A 79 -2.68 -5.00 -1.65
N SER A 80 -2.10 -4.76 -2.82
CA SER A 80 -2.86 -4.22 -3.94
C SER A 80 -4.03 -5.15 -4.26
N ARG A 81 -5.14 -4.60 -4.76
CA ARG A 81 -6.29 -5.39 -5.19
C ARG A 81 -6.42 -5.32 -6.70
N CYS A 82 -6.84 -6.40 -7.32
CA CYS A 82 -7.16 -6.41 -8.74
C CYS A 82 -8.25 -5.36 -9.03
N PRO A 83 -8.04 -4.41 -9.95
CA PRO A 83 -8.98 -3.32 -10.21
C PRO A 83 -10.31 -3.79 -10.81
N LYS A 84 -10.36 -5.03 -11.33
CA LYS A 84 -11.55 -5.62 -11.95
C LYS A 84 -12.45 -6.36 -10.98
N CYS A 85 -11.88 -7.07 -10.00
CA CYS A 85 -12.64 -7.96 -9.12
C CYS A 85 -12.33 -7.80 -7.62
N ASN A 86 -11.44 -6.87 -7.25
CA ASN A 86 -11.01 -6.58 -5.88
C ASN A 86 -10.30 -7.75 -5.14
N SER A 87 -9.90 -8.81 -5.86
CA SER A 87 -9.11 -9.90 -5.27
C SER A 87 -7.69 -9.45 -4.91
N ASP A 88 -7.13 -9.92 -3.79
CA ASP A 88 -5.70 -9.82 -3.43
C ASP A 88 -4.88 -11.04 -3.87
N GLN A 89 -5.50 -11.94 -4.62
CA GLN A 89 -4.83 -13.12 -5.13
C GLN A 89 -4.27 -12.82 -6.51
N TYR A 90 -2.95 -12.66 -6.57
CA TYR A 90 -2.21 -12.44 -7.81
C TYR A 90 -0.83 -13.10 -7.76
N SER A 91 -0.22 -13.27 -8.93
CA SER A 91 1.16 -13.70 -9.11
C SER A 91 1.88 -12.73 -10.04
N ILE A 92 3.20 -12.63 -9.92
CA ILE A 92 4.02 -11.86 -10.87
C ILE A 92 3.81 -12.44 -12.27
N SER A 93 3.52 -11.59 -13.24
CA SER A 93 3.31 -11.99 -14.64
C SER A 93 4.66 -12.09 -15.37
N GLY A 94 4.99 -13.27 -15.91
CA GLY A 94 6.11 -13.50 -16.85
C GLY A 94 7.51 -13.00 -16.44
N ASP A 95 8.45 -12.98 -17.40
CA ASP A 95 9.86 -12.51 -17.29
C ASP A 95 10.00 -11.00 -16.97
N GLU A 96 9.01 -10.39 -16.31
CA GLU A 96 9.07 -8.98 -15.94
C GLU A 96 10.04 -8.76 -14.79
N LYS A 97 11.09 -8.01 -15.11
CA LYS A 97 12.04 -7.47 -14.13
C LYS A 97 11.25 -6.66 -13.11
N THR A 98 11.07 -7.20 -11.91
CA THR A 98 10.60 -6.44 -10.75
C THR A 98 11.41 -5.15 -10.70
N ARG A 99 10.74 -4.01 -10.93
CA ARG A 99 11.40 -2.72 -10.83
C ARG A 99 11.39 -2.37 -9.36
N ILE A 100 12.58 -2.14 -8.80
CA ILE A 100 12.65 -1.39 -7.56
C ILE A 100 12.01 -0.04 -7.87
N ALA A 101 10.89 0.24 -7.22
CA ALA A 101 10.25 1.53 -7.37
C ALA A 101 11.08 2.51 -6.54
N PHE A 102 12.02 3.18 -7.22
CA PHE A 102 12.65 4.39 -6.72
C PHE A 102 11.60 5.48 -6.86
N TYR A 103 10.76 5.61 -5.85
CA TYR A 103 9.96 6.81 -5.70
C TYR A 103 10.93 7.90 -5.25
N ASP A 104 11.29 8.79 -6.19
CA ASP A 104 12.12 9.98 -5.97
C ASP A 104 11.39 10.98 -5.06
#